data_AF-A0A7X1GSH6-F1
#
_entry.id   AF-A0A7X1GSH6-F1
#
_cell.length_a   1.000
_cell.length_b   1.000
_cell.length_c   1.000
_cell.angle_alpha   90.00
_cell.angle_beta   90.00
_cell.angle_gamma   90.00
#
_symmetry.space_group_name_H-M   'P 1'
#
loop_
_entity.id
_entity.type
_entity.pdbx_description
1 polymer ?
#
loop_
_entity_poly.entity_id
_entity_poly.type
_entity_poly.pdbx_seq_one_letter_code
_entity_poly.pdbx_strand_id
1 'polypeptide(L)'
;MRILYGLAIVLSLAMAGCSSAPIVVDDKFATHMINIDRNGNYVEDEIDYGDNEEQYIQAVNQAKQGETEGITKFQVKYSSFLTRMFGRIRDHPSDDPGVRKLLIYVHGGLNSAADGITRTKKQYQKIKDDQYFPIFINWQSDGLRAYGRHLWRIRQGEKSNSAKYTSPIYFVSDVLGSIGYAPKSLVVQGKHSFDSITMDEDEYFDDNVDNGCFNIYYAADFPESSNNLRSVFWFLTIPAKLVTTPFVYTMSKPAWDVMLRRTYTMIRKPREYTDYRNWAGRDLKKWQKNYPAGTGALAEFLTQLRQFEENNPFELEITLCGHSMGAIVCNEIVSLFHDLNFTKIIHMASADSVRNFFQKTIPYLEDNEDSRFYGLYLDPENEDRELNIGGVVPSGSLLTWIDNNFTTPATEIDRRAGRWSNMYQTLYRIPTDVNSRVHFKIFGKGKENGPQMHGDFDNFEYWKPEFYWNGSEAAPETDCN
;
A
#
# COMPACT_ATOMS: atom_id res chain seq x y z
N MET A 1 16.57 35.23 12.25
CA MET A 1 16.90 34.53 13.52
C MET A 1 15.67 34.14 14.34
N ARG A 2 14.74 35.06 14.69
CA ARG A 2 13.54 34.70 15.50
C ARG A 2 12.58 33.71 14.84
N ILE A 3 12.45 33.73 13.51
CA ILE A 3 11.65 32.77 12.74
C ILE A 3 12.25 31.35 12.79
N LEU A 4 13.59 31.23 12.74
CA LEU A 4 14.31 29.95 12.88
C LEU A 4 14.15 29.33 14.27
N TYR A 5 14.11 30.14 15.33
CA TYR A 5 13.84 29.67 16.70
C TYR A 5 12.39 29.22 16.88
N GLY A 6 11.41 29.94 16.30
CA GLY A 6 10.02 29.49 16.26
C GLY A 6 9.85 28.16 15.51
N LEU A 7 10.56 28.01 14.38
CA LEU A 7 10.59 26.78 13.59
C LEU A 7 11.18 25.59 14.36
N ALA A 8 12.28 25.82 15.09
CA ALA A 8 12.92 24.78 15.90
C ALA A 8 12.00 24.31 17.04
N ILE A 9 11.22 25.21 17.66
CA ILE A 9 10.28 24.87 18.75
C ILE A 9 9.07 24.08 18.22
N VAL A 10 8.52 24.45 17.07
CA VAL A 10 7.43 23.70 16.42
C VAL A 10 7.91 22.32 15.95
N LEU A 11 9.12 22.22 15.37
CA LEU A 11 9.74 20.93 15.04
C LEU A 11 10.06 20.10 16.28
N SER A 12 10.47 20.72 17.40
CA SER A 12 10.76 20.00 18.65
C SER A 12 9.49 19.48 19.32
N LEU A 13 8.38 20.21 19.23
CA LEU A 13 7.06 19.76 19.71
C LEU A 13 6.44 18.70 18.79
N ALA A 14 6.70 18.74 17.48
CA ALA A 14 6.29 17.71 16.53
C ALA A 14 7.19 16.45 16.57
N MET A 15 8.46 16.58 16.97
CA MET A 15 9.42 15.48 17.15
C MET A 15 9.48 14.91 18.57
N ALA A 16 8.86 15.57 19.55
CA ALA A 16 8.57 14.97 20.85
C ALA A 16 7.52 13.88 20.62
N GLY A 17 8.00 12.67 20.31
CA GLY A 17 7.16 11.53 20.04
C GLY A 17 6.13 11.39 21.16
N CYS A 18 4.85 11.55 20.82
CA CYS A 18 3.79 11.10 21.69
C CYS A 18 4.03 9.62 21.96
N SER A 19 4.48 9.30 23.18
CA SER A 19 4.44 7.94 23.71
C SER A 19 2.97 7.58 23.81
N SER A 20 2.45 6.97 22.74
CA SER A 20 1.11 6.41 22.74
C SER A 20 1.15 5.26 23.74
N ALA A 21 0.18 5.19 24.64
CA ALA A 21 0.02 4.03 25.50
C ALA A 21 -0.08 2.76 24.63
N PRO A 22 0.46 1.61 25.08
CA PRO A 22 0.33 0.36 24.35
C PRO A 22 -1.16 0.06 24.13
N ILE A 23 -1.54 -0.10 22.87
CA ILE A 23 -2.92 -0.45 22.50
C ILE A 23 -3.04 -1.96 22.61
N VAL A 24 -3.79 -2.43 23.60
CA VAL A 24 -4.10 -3.86 23.76
C VAL A 24 -5.12 -4.26 22.69
N VAL A 25 -4.76 -5.25 21.88
CA VAL A 25 -5.66 -5.88 20.91
C VAL A 25 -6.45 -6.96 21.64
N ASP A 26 -7.77 -6.92 21.51
CA ASP A 26 -8.65 -7.98 22.03
C ASP A 26 -8.33 -9.31 21.32
N ASP A 27 -8.21 -10.41 22.07
CA ASP A 27 -7.97 -11.78 21.59
C ASP A 27 -8.85 -12.15 20.39
N LYS A 28 -10.08 -11.62 20.33
CA LYS A 28 -11.00 -11.79 19.21
C LYS A 28 -10.40 -11.37 17.86
N PHE A 29 -9.58 -10.32 17.83
CA PHE A 29 -8.96 -9.78 16.60
C PHE A 29 -7.52 -10.22 16.40
N ALA A 30 -6.84 -10.65 17.46
CA ALA A 30 -5.42 -10.97 17.42
C ALA A 30 -5.09 -11.97 16.29
N THR A 31 -5.86 -13.07 16.18
CA THR A 31 -5.66 -14.11 15.13
C THR A 31 -6.02 -13.67 13.71
N HIS A 32 -6.49 -12.44 13.51
CA HIS A 32 -6.82 -11.87 12.22
C HIS A 32 -5.84 -10.76 11.79
N MET A 33 -4.78 -10.48 12.57
CA MET A 33 -3.85 -9.40 12.30
C MET A 33 -2.40 -9.89 12.27
N ILE A 34 -1.71 -9.68 11.15
CA ILE A 34 -0.27 -9.89 11.05
C ILE A 34 0.39 -8.52 11.13
N ASN A 35 0.86 -8.15 12.32
CA ASN A 35 1.56 -6.89 12.53
C ASN A 35 3.05 -7.09 12.24
N ILE A 36 3.61 -6.27 11.35
CA ILE A 36 4.99 -6.38 10.89
C ILE A 36 5.76 -5.10 11.23
N ASP A 37 6.91 -5.28 11.88
CA ASP A 37 7.82 -4.19 12.20
C ASP A 37 8.60 -3.71 10.97
N ARG A 38 9.35 -2.62 11.15
CA ARG A 38 10.22 -2.00 10.14
C ARG A 38 11.38 -2.87 9.63
N ASN A 39 11.63 -4.02 10.25
CA ASN A 39 12.67 -4.96 9.89
C ASN A 39 12.10 -6.23 9.23
N GLY A 40 10.77 -6.32 9.08
CA GLY A 40 10.08 -7.49 8.56
C GLY A 40 9.77 -8.56 9.60
N ASN A 41 9.79 -8.25 10.90
CA ASN A 41 9.48 -9.19 11.98
C ASN A 41 8.01 -9.06 12.41
N TYR A 42 7.38 -10.18 12.76
CA TYR A 42 6.08 -10.21 13.42
C TYR A 42 6.10 -9.55 14.81
N VAL A 43 5.00 -8.92 15.23
CA VAL A 43 4.83 -8.30 16.55
C VAL A 43 3.45 -8.68 17.13
N GLU A 44 3.44 -9.24 18.35
CA GLU A 44 2.23 -9.80 18.98
C GLU A 44 1.36 -8.72 19.67
N ASP A 45 1.90 -7.98 20.65
CA ASP A 45 1.09 -7.15 21.57
C ASP A 45 1.56 -5.69 21.76
N GLU A 46 2.67 -5.29 21.15
CA GLU A 46 3.23 -3.95 21.33
C GLU A 46 3.12 -3.11 20.06
N ILE A 47 2.24 -2.10 20.11
CA ILE A 47 2.36 -0.90 19.26
C ILE A 47 3.39 0.08 19.87
N ASP A 48 4.17 -0.34 20.86
CA ASP A 48 5.45 0.32 21.09
C ASP A 48 6.44 -0.16 20.01
N TYR A 49 6.57 0.64 18.95
CA TYR A 49 7.63 0.48 17.95
C TYR A 49 8.99 0.91 18.49
N GLY A 50 9.33 0.41 19.68
CA GLY A 50 10.62 0.51 20.30
C GLY A 50 11.71 -0.06 19.40
N ASP A 51 12.96 0.24 19.74
CA ASP A 51 14.11 -0.33 19.07
C ASP A 51 14.34 -1.79 19.47
N ASN A 52 13.38 -2.66 19.17
CA ASN A 52 13.46 -4.12 19.42
C ASN A 52 14.63 -4.80 18.67
N GLU A 53 15.43 -4.03 17.94
CA GLU A 53 16.76 -4.38 17.49
C GLU A 53 17.70 -4.67 18.66
N GLU A 54 17.63 -3.98 19.81
CA GLU A 54 18.46 -4.33 20.97
C GLU A 54 18.07 -5.69 21.56
N GLN A 55 16.79 -6.01 21.66
CA GLN A 55 16.33 -7.32 22.12
C GLN A 55 16.66 -8.43 21.11
N TYR A 56 16.54 -8.18 19.81
CA TYR A 56 16.94 -9.15 18.77
C TYR A 56 18.46 -9.28 18.67
N ILE A 57 19.22 -8.18 18.77
CA ILE A 57 20.70 -8.20 18.80
C ILE A 57 21.17 -8.88 20.09
N GLN A 58 20.54 -8.65 21.25
CA GLN A 58 20.78 -9.42 22.47
C GLN A 58 20.49 -10.89 22.24
N ALA A 59 19.33 -11.25 21.69
CA ALA A 59 18.96 -12.63 21.38
C ALA A 59 19.94 -13.30 20.40
N VAL A 60 20.45 -12.58 19.41
CA VAL A 60 21.46 -13.05 18.46
C VAL A 60 22.85 -13.14 19.08
N ASN A 61 23.22 -12.18 19.93
CA ASN A 61 24.49 -12.20 20.65
C ASN A 61 24.52 -13.31 21.70
N GLN A 62 23.39 -13.56 22.38
CA GLN A 62 23.16 -14.73 23.24
C GLN A 62 23.26 -16.01 22.42
N ALA A 63 22.61 -16.09 21.25
CA ALA A 63 22.72 -17.26 20.37
C ALA A 63 24.16 -17.50 19.86
N LYS A 64 24.93 -16.43 19.62
CA LYS A 64 26.37 -16.50 19.29
C LYS A 64 27.24 -16.92 20.47
N GLN A 65 26.80 -16.68 21.70
CA GLN A 65 27.44 -17.13 22.94
C GLN A 65 27.00 -18.55 23.35
N GLY A 66 26.20 -19.25 22.53
CA GLY A 66 25.69 -20.60 22.80
C GLY A 66 24.33 -20.65 23.50
N GLU A 67 23.76 -19.49 23.88
CA GLU A 67 22.43 -19.36 24.49
C GLU A 67 21.37 -19.11 23.40
N THR A 68 20.83 -20.18 22.82
CA THR A 68 19.87 -20.12 21.70
C THR A 68 18.46 -19.63 22.08
N GLU A 69 18.21 -19.27 23.34
CA GLU A 69 16.87 -19.01 23.87
C GLU A 69 16.14 -17.84 23.20
N GLY A 70 16.84 -16.74 22.88
CA GLY A 70 16.19 -15.51 22.40
C GLY A 70 15.61 -15.59 20.97
N ILE A 71 16.38 -16.10 20.01
CA ILE A 71 15.91 -16.30 18.63
C ILE A 71 14.80 -17.36 18.60
N THR A 72 15.01 -18.44 19.36
CA THR A 72 14.03 -19.52 19.52
C THR A 72 12.73 -18.96 20.08
N LYS A 73 12.76 -18.10 21.10
CA LYS A 73 11.56 -17.48 21.68
C LYS A 73 10.75 -16.66 20.68
N PHE A 74 11.40 -15.86 19.83
CA PHE A 74 10.69 -15.09 18.80
C PHE A 74 10.04 -15.99 17.74
N GLN A 75 10.80 -16.95 17.19
CA GLN A 75 10.29 -17.89 16.19
C GLN A 75 9.16 -18.78 16.76
N VAL A 76 9.31 -19.22 18.01
CA VAL A 76 8.29 -20.00 18.73
C VAL A 76 7.01 -19.18 18.90
N LYS A 77 7.11 -17.88 19.22
CA LYS A 77 5.93 -17.00 19.33
C LYS A 77 5.19 -16.87 18.00
N TYR A 78 5.89 -16.56 16.91
CA TYR A 78 5.24 -16.38 15.62
C TYR A 78 4.64 -17.68 15.08
N SER A 79 5.37 -18.80 15.19
CA SER A 79 4.85 -20.12 14.81
C SER A 79 3.63 -20.52 15.65
N SER A 80 3.63 -20.23 16.96
CA SER A 80 2.46 -20.46 17.82
C SER A 80 1.27 -19.60 17.40
N PHE A 81 1.52 -18.33 17.05
CA PHE A 81 0.50 -17.44 16.51
C PHE A 81 -0.10 -17.98 15.20
N LEU A 82 0.74 -18.34 14.24
CA LEU A 82 0.31 -18.88 12.95
C LEU A 82 -0.45 -20.19 13.12
N THR A 83 -0.01 -21.07 14.03
CA THR A 83 -0.73 -22.30 14.38
C THR A 83 -2.15 -21.99 14.88
N ARG A 84 -2.32 -20.99 15.75
CA ARG A 84 -3.64 -20.55 16.21
C ARG A 84 -4.48 -19.98 15.07
N MET A 85 -3.90 -19.13 14.22
CA MET A 85 -4.57 -18.54 13.05
C MET A 85 -5.04 -19.62 12.09
N PHE A 86 -4.19 -20.56 11.69
CA PHE A 86 -4.55 -21.65 10.79
C PHE A 86 -5.58 -22.61 11.38
N GLY A 87 -5.51 -22.87 12.69
CA GLY A 87 -6.59 -23.59 13.39
C GLY A 87 -7.94 -22.88 13.25
N ARG A 88 -7.95 -21.55 13.38
CA ARG A 88 -9.17 -20.74 13.20
C ARG A 88 -9.65 -20.68 11.74
N ILE A 89 -8.75 -20.72 10.76
CA ILE A 89 -9.10 -20.81 9.33
C ILE A 89 -9.78 -22.16 9.05
N ARG A 90 -9.17 -23.27 9.50
CA ARG A 90 -9.73 -24.62 9.32
C ARG A 90 -11.15 -24.73 9.89
N ASP A 91 -11.33 -24.18 11.08
CA ASP A 91 -12.57 -24.25 11.85
C ASP A 91 -13.56 -23.12 11.48
N HIS A 92 -13.21 -22.25 10.51
CA HIS A 92 -14.10 -21.18 10.04
C HIS A 92 -15.31 -21.78 9.33
N PRO A 93 -16.54 -21.28 9.60
CA PRO A 93 -17.73 -21.70 8.87
C PRO A 93 -17.56 -21.50 7.36
N SER A 94 -18.07 -22.46 6.60
CA SER A 94 -18.16 -22.37 5.15
C SER A 94 -19.44 -23.04 4.69
N ASP A 95 -20.08 -22.46 3.69
CA ASP A 95 -21.25 -23.05 3.04
C ASP A 95 -20.89 -24.32 2.27
N ASP A 96 -19.66 -24.38 1.74
CA ASP A 96 -19.07 -25.57 1.12
C ASP A 96 -17.94 -26.12 2.00
N PRO A 97 -18.08 -27.33 2.57
CA PRO A 97 -17.02 -27.95 3.36
C PRO A 97 -15.68 -28.10 2.62
N GLY A 98 -15.70 -28.21 1.29
CA GLY A 98 -14.52 -28.35 0.43
C GLY A 98 -13.79 -27.05 0.13
N VAL A 99 -14.32 -25.90 0.53
CA VAL A 99 -13.74 -24.58 0.25
C VAL A 99 -13.60 -23.76 1.54
N ARG A 100 -12.54 -22.96 1.64
CA ARG A 100 -12.41 -21.91 2.66
C ARG A 100 -12.08 -20.58 2.01
N LYS A 101 -12.95 -19.59 2.22
CA LYS A 101 -12.78 -18.24 1.69
C LYS A 101 -11.91 -17.41 2.62
N LEU A 102 -10.79 -16.92 2.10
CA LEU A 102 -9.86 -16.07 2.81
C LEU A 102 -9.83 -14.68 2.18
N LEU A 103 -9.88 -13.64 3.01
CA LEU A 103 -9.66 -12.27 2.55
C LEU A 103 -8.38 -11.75 3.20
N ILE A 104 -7.34 -11.53 2.40
CA ILE A 104 -6.09 -10.90 2.83
C ILE A 104 -6.13 -9.43 2.42
N TYR A 105 -6.18 -8.53 3.40
CA TYR A 105 -6.14 -7.09 3.16
C TYR A 105 -4.80 -6.50 3.60
N VAL A 106 -4.16 -5.76 2.69
CA VAL A 106 -2.94 -5.00 2.96
C VAL A 106 -3.22 -3.51 2.85
N HIS A 107 -3.03 -2.78 3.95
CA HIS A 107 -3.32 -1.35 3.99
C HIS A 107 -2.23 -0.50 3.30
N GLY A 108 -2.62 0.74 2.97
CA GLY A 108 -1.76 1.74 2.32
C GLY A 108 -0.73 2.43 3.22
N GLY A 109 -0.05 3.43 2.65
CA GLY A 109 0.90 4.29 3.38
C GLY A 109 0.21 5.23 4.37
N LEU A 110 0.99 5.97 5.18
CA LEU A 110 0.51 6.98 6.14
C LEU A 110 -0.44 6.47 7.23
N ASN A 111 -0.42 5.17 7.51
CA ASN A 111 -1.16 4.53 8.59
C ASN A 111 -0.26 4.35 9.83
N SER A 112 -0.78 4.80 10.97
CA SER A 112 -0.30 4.35 12.28
C SER A 112 -0.84 2.95 12.59
N ALA A 113 -0.28 2.29 13.60
CA ALA A 113 -0.83 1.00 14.00
C ALA A 113 -2.19 1.10 14.71
N ALA A 114 -2.50 2.26 15.31
CA ALA A 114 -3.83 2.54 15.83
C ALA A 114 -4.88 2.56 14.69
N ASP A 115 -4.51 3.10 13.52
CA ASP A 115 -5.36 3.11 12.34
C ASP A 115 -5.60 1.69 11.82
N GLY A 116 -4.54 0.86 11.80
CA GLY A 116 -4.64 -0.58 11.47
C GLY A 116 -5.64 -1.33 12.36
N ILE A 117 -5.53 -1.19 13.69
CA ILE A 117 -6.49 -1.81 14.63
C ILE A 117 -7.91 -1.27 14.42
N THR A 118 -8.05 0.04 14.27
CA THR A 118 -9.36 0.68 14.11
C THR A 118 -10.05 0.18 12.85
N ARG A 119 -9.29 0.04 11.75
CA ARG A 119 -9.77 -0.55 10.50
C ARG A 119 -10.17 -2.00 10.67
N THR A 120 -9.33 -2.82 11.31
CA THR A 120 -9.67 -4.21 11.61
C THR A 120 -11.00 -4.29 12.36
N LYS A 121 -11.18 -3.51 13.43
CA LYS A 121 -12.42 -3.50 14.22
C LYS A 121 -13.64 -3.10 13.39
N LYS A 122 -13.48 -2.17 12.45
CA LYS A 122 -14.56 -1.68 11.57
C LYS A 122 -14.98 -2.70 10.52
N GLN A 123 -14.03 -3.38 9.88
CA GLN A 123 -14.30 -4.26 8.73
C GLN A 123 -14.44 -5.73 9.12
N TYR A 124 -13.81 -6.18 10.21
CA TYR A 124 -13.75 -7.58 10.64
C TYR A 124 -15.11 -8.26 10.63
N GLN A 125 -16.10 -7.65 11.26
CA GLN A 125 -17.40 -8.29 11.43
C GLN A 125 -18.13 -8.40 10.09
N LYS A 126 -18.08 -7.33 9.27
CA LYS A 126 -18.71 -7.32 7.94
C LYS A 126 -18.14 -8.40 7.03
N ILE A 127 -16.81 -8.48 6.93
CA ILE A 127 -16.12 -9.49 6.11
C ILE A 127 -16.47 -10.91 6.59
N LYS A 128 -16.51 -11.10 7.91
CA LYS A 128 -16.87 -12.39 8.50
C LYS A 128 -18.32 -12.78 8.25
N ASP A 129 -19.24 -11.82 8.30
CA ASP A 129 -20.66 -12.05 8.04
C ASP A 129 -20.88 -12.52 6.59
N ASP A 130 -20.02 -12.09 5.66
CA ASP A 130 -19.98 -12.53 4.27
C ASP A 130 -19.18 -13.85 4.05
N GLN A 131 -18.97 -14.65 5.11
CA GLN A 131 -18.30 -15.97 5.08
C GLN A 131 -16.81 -15.97 4.70
N TYR A 132 -16.14 -14.82 4.78
CA TYR A 132 -14.69 -14.78 4.64
C TYR A 132 -14.00 -14.87 6.01
N PHE A 133 -12.84 -15.53 6.04
CA PHE A 133 -11.88 -15.37 7.12
C PHE A 133 -10.99 -14.14 6.83
N PRO A 134 -11.11 -13.01 7.56
CA PRO A 134 -10.29 -11.83 7.29
C PRO A 134 -8.89 -11.95 7.87
N ILE A 135 -7.87 -11.56 7.12
CA ILE A 135 -6.49 -11.37 7.58
C ILE A 135 -6.02 -9.97 7.18
N PHE A 136 -5.68 -9.15 8.17
CA PHE A 136 -5.17 -7.80 7.98
C PHE A 136 -3.65 -7.80 8.13
N ILE A 137 -2.94 -7.47 7.06
CA ILE A 137 -1.49 -7.25 7.08
C ILE A 137 -1.22 -5.80 7.48
N ASN A 138 -0.68 -5.61 8.68
CA ASN A 138 -0.44 -4.29 9.24
C ASN A 138 1.05 -3.98 9.34
N TRP A 139 1.44 -2.78 8.96
CA TRP A 139 2.82 -2.32 9.00
C TRP A 139 2.87 -0.83 9.32
N GLN A 140 3.93 -0.38 9.96
CA GLN A 140 4.08 1.04 10.28
C GLN A 140 4.38 1.82 9.00
N SER A 141 3.48 2.72 8.60
CA SER A 141 3.66 3.56 7.41
C SER A 141 3.53 5.06 7.70
N ASP A 142 3.62 5.46 8.97
CA ASP A 142 3.66 6.87 9.40
C ASP A 142 4.80 7.65 8.70
N GLY A 143 4.43 8.71 7.99
CA GLY A 143 5.34 9.52 7.16
C GLY A 143 6.35 10.35 7.96
N LEU A 144 5.97 10.92 9.10
CA LEU A 144 6.89 11.70 9.94
C LEU A 144 7.93 10.80 10.60
N ARG A 145 7.49 9.63 11.09
CA ARG A 145 8.41 8.61 11.61
C ARG A 145 9.30 8.05 10.50
N ALA A 146 8.78 7.90 9.28
CA ALA A 146 9.59 7.49 8.12
C ALA A 146 10.67 8.53 7.79
N TYR A 147 10.34 9.83 7.78
CA TYR A 147 11.31 10.90 7.58
C TYR A 147 12.37 10.96 8.69
N GLY A 148 11.98 10.84 9.96
CA GLY A 148 12.94 10.77 11.06
C GLY A 148 13.92 9.60 10.90
N ARG A 149 13.46 8.46 10.36
CA ARG A 149 14.36 7.33 10.06
C ARG A 149 15.28 7.63 8.88
N HIS A 150 14.79 8.32 7.86
CA HIS A 150 15.65 8.85 6.81
C HIS A 150 16.75 9.69 7.43
N LEU A 151 16.47 10.65 8.32
CA LEU A 151 17.53 11.49 8.88
C LEU A 151 18.52 10.69 9.74
N TRP A 152 18.03 9.83 10.64
CA TRP A 152 18.85 9.32 11.74
C TRP A 152 19.37 7.90 11.57
N ARG A 153 18.82 7.09 10.65
CA ARG A 153 19.11 5.64 10.63
C ARG A 153 19.25 4.98 9.26
N ILE A 154 18.62 5.51 8.22
CA ILE A 154 18.58 4.87 6.90
C ILE A 154 19.37 5.69 5.90
N ARG A 155 20.26 5.05 5.15
CA ARG A 155 20.95 5.63 4.00
C ARG A 155 20.93 4.61 2.86
N GLN A 156 20.53 5.03 1.67
CA GLN A 156 20.58 4.20 0.45
C GLN A 156 19.94 2.81 0.62
N GLY A 157 18.82 2.73 1.34
CA GLY A 157 18.13 1.46 1.58
C GLY A 157 18.70 0.61 2.74
N GLU A 158 19.81 1.00 3.33
CA GLU A 158 20.46 0.26 4.43
C GLU A 158 20.38 1.00 5.76
N LYS A 159 20.49 0.22 6.85
CA LYS A 159 20.72 0.82 8.17
C LYS A 159 22.16 1.31 8.22
N SER A 160 22.36 2.56 8.58
CA SER A 160 23.69 3.15 8.66
C SER A 160 23.92 3.84 10.00
N ASN A 161 25.01 3.48 10.67
CA ASN A 161 25.48 4.19 11.86
C ASN A 161 25.94 5.62 11.52
N SER A 162 26.38 5.86 10.27
CA SER A 162 26.76 7.20 9.82
C SER A 162 25.57 8.12 9.57
N ALA A 163 24.35 7.58 9.53
CA ALA A 163 23.13 8.36 9.34
C ALA A 163 22.99 9.45 10.41
N LYS A 164 23.30 9.13 11.67
CA LYS A 164 23.22 10.10 12.78
C LYS A 164 24.13 11.32 12.60
N TYR A 165 25.34 11.10 12.08
CA TYR A 165 26.33 12.16 11.90
C TYR A 165 26.16 12.92 10.58
N THR A 166 25.62 12.25 9.56
CA THR A 166 25.33 12.87 8.26
C THR A 166 23.96 13.53 8.23
N SER A 167 23.13 13.37 9.27
CA SER A 167 21.76 13.92 9.32
C SER A 167 21.68 15.43 9.06
N PRO A 168 22.60 16.29 9.54
CA PRO A 168 22.50 17.73 9.26
C PRO A 168 22.73 18.03 7.78
N ILE A 169 23.65 17.32 7.13
CA ILE A 169 23.94 17.50 5.70
C ILE A 169 22.76 17.04 4.86
N TYR A 170 22.18 15.87 5.18
CA TYR A 170 21.01 15.36 4.49
C TYR A 170 19.79 16.25 4.68
N PHE A 171 19.53 16.72 5.91
CA PHE A 171 18.45 17.66 6.17
C PHE A 171 18.59 18.95 5.34
N VAL A 172 19.79 19.55 5.31
CA VAL A 172 20.05 20.74 4.48
C VAL A 172 19.88 20.42 3.00
N SER A 173 20.34 19.25 2.53
CA SER A 173 20.16 18.83 1.14
C SER A 173 18.69 18.63 0.78
N ASP A 174 17.88 18.05 1.67
CA ASP A 174 16.45 17.85 1.46
C ASP A 174 15.74 19.22 1.35
N VAL A 175 16.11 20.17 2.23
CA VAL A 175 15.55 21.53 2.22
C VAL A 175 15.96 22.30 0.97
N LEU A 176 17.22 22.22 0.55
CA LEU A 176 17.68 22.87 -0.68
C LEU A 176 17.03 22.25 -1.91
N GLY A 177 16.89 20.92 -1.95
CA GLY A 177 16.17 20.21 -2.99
C GLY A 177 14.72 20.66 -3.08
N SER A 178 14.01 20.73 -1.94
CA SER A 178 12.59 21.11 -1.92
C SER A 178 12.32 22.55 -2.37
N ILE A 179 13.23 23.49 -2.07
CA ILE A 179 13.17 24.86 -2.60
C ILE A 179 13.26 24.85 -4.13
N GLY A 180 14.10 23.99 -4.71
CA GLY A 180 14.20 23.82 -6.16
C GLY A 180 12.95 23.18 -6.79
N TYR A 181 12.29 22.26 -6.07
CA TYR A 181 11.08 21.57 -6.57
C TYR A 181 9.79 22.37 -6.40
N ALA A 182 9.71 23.30 -5.44
CA ALA A 182 8.49 24.06 -5.15
C ALA A 182 7.94 24.84 -6.37
N PRO A 183 8.75 25.58 -7.15
CA PRO A 183 8.27 26.25 -8.36
C PRO A 183 7.71 25.27 -9.40
N LYS A 184 8.41 24.14 -9.64
CA LYS A 184 7.94 23.09 -10.57
C LYS A 184 6.55 22.59 -10.15
N SER A 185 6.37 22.30 -8.87
CA SER A 185 5.10 21.78 -8.37
C SER A 185 3.95 22.76 -8.54
N LEU A 186 4.18 24.06 -8.37
CA LEU A 186 3.16 25.09 -8.54
C LEU A 186 2.77 25.26 -10.00
N VAL A 187 3.73 25.13 -10.93
CA VAL A 187 3.44 25.15 -12.37
C VAL A 187 2.59 23.95 -12.76
N VAL A 188 2.96 22.74 -12.32
CA VAL A 188 2.20 21.51 -12.62
C VAL A 188 0.78 21.60 -12.03
N GLN A 189 0.63 22.02 -10.78
CA GLN A 189 -0.69 22.20 -10.16
C GLN A 189 -1.51 23.32 -10.78
N GLY A 190 -0.85 24.42 -11.16
CA GLY A 190 -1.50 25.53 -11.84
C GLY A 190 -2.05 25.06 -13.17
N LYS A 191 -1.23 24.34 -13.96
CA LYS A 191 -1.68 23.70 -15.19
C LYS A 191 -2.88 22.79 -14.95
N HIS A 192 -2.80 21.84 -14.01
CA HIS A 192 -3.95 20.98 -13.69
C HIS A 192 -5.19 21.77 -13.29
N SER A 193 -5.05 22.85 -12.51
CA SER A 193 -6.19 23.68 -12.10
C SER A 193 -6.79 24.48 -13.26
N PHE A 194 -5.96 24.95 -14.20
CA PHE A 194 -6.42 25.62 -15.43
C PHE A 194 -7.07 24.64 -16.40
N ASP A 195 -6.43 23.51 -16.65
CA ASP A 195 -6.93 22.42 -17.50
C ASP A 195 -8.31 21.96 -16.99
N SER A 196 -8.49 21.90 -15.67
CA SER A 196 -9.77 21.59 -15.02
C SER A 196 -10.91 22.62 -15.27
N ILE A 197 -10.57 23.83 -15.73
CA ILE A 197 -11.52 24.89 -16.09
C ILE A 197 -11.76 24.92 -17.61
N THR A 198 -10.80 24.44 -18.40
CA THR A 198 -10.78 24.59 -19.86
C THR A 198 -10.99 23.31 -20.65
N MET A 199 -10.75 22.13 -20.07
CA MET A 199 -10.99 20.84 -20.70
C MET A 199 -12.48 20.46 -20.53
N ASP A 200 -13.10 20.05 -21.63
CA ASP A 200 -14.40 19.36 -21.59
C ASP A 200 -14.21 17.97 -20.97
N GLU A 201 -15.20 17.50 -20.20
CA GLU A 201 -15.20 16.13 -19.64
C GLU A 201 -15.01 15.06 -20.75
N ASP A 202 -15.49 15.36 -21.97
CA ASP A 202 -15.37 14.56 -23.19
C ASP A 202 -13.91 14.33 -23.66
N GLU A 203 -12.92 15.09 -23.15
CA GLU A 203 -11.52 14.93 -23.55
C GLU A 203 -10.78 13.88 -22.69
N TYR A 204 -11.28 13.56 -21.49
CA TYR A 204 -10.79 12.45 -20.66
C TYR A 204 -11.47 11.12 -21.03
N PHE A 205 -12.71 11.22 -21.49
CA PHE A 205 -13.55 10.12 -21.97
C PHE A 205 -13.82 10.38 -23.45
N ASP A 206 -12.85 10.11 -24.31
CA ASP A 206 -13.15 10.05 -25.74
C ASP A 206 -14.14 8.89 -25.92
N ASP A 207 -15.42 9.22 -26.06
CA ASP A 207 -16.53 8.31 -26.33
C ASP A 207 -16.26 7.41 -27.57
N ASN A 208 -15.25 7.73 -28.39
CA ASN A 208 -14.83 6.93 -29.54
C ASN A 208 -13.84 5.81 -29.22
N VAL A 209 -13.42 5.63 -27.97
CA VAL A 209 -12.73 4.41 -27.53
C VAL A 209 -13.74 3.49 -26.84
N ASP A 210 -14.83 3.26 -27.55
CA ASP A 210 -15.74 2.13 -27.39
C ASP A 210 -14.98 0.84 -27.80
N ASN A 211 -13.85 0.58 -27.14
CA ASN A 211 -13.09 -0.66 -27.29
C ASN A 211 -13.84 -1.71 -26.49
N GLY A 212 -14.98 -2.17 -27.01
CA GLY A 212 -15.78 -3.29 -26.50
C GLY A 212 -14.97 -4.59 -26.46
N CYS A 213 -13.87 -4.60 -25.72
CA CYS A 213 -12.92 -5.68 -25.45
C CYS A 213 -12.31 -5.51 -24.04
N PHE A 214 -12.64 -4.45 -23.27
CA PHE A 214 -12.22 -4.28 -21.88
C PHE A 214 -13.42 -4.05 -20.96
N ASN A 215 -13.40 -4.65 -19.76
CA ASN A 215 -14.46 -4.47 -18.78
C ASN A 215 -14.23 -3.19 -17.97
N ILE A 216 -14.82 -2.09 -18.42
CA ILE A 216 -14.74 -0.78 -17.78
C ILE A 216 -16.13 -0.39 -17.30
N TYR A 217 -16.25 -0.04 -16.02
CA TYR A 217 -17.50 0.32 -15.37
C TYR A 217 -17.41 1.76 -14.85
N TYR A 218 -18.34 2.59 -15.28
CA TYR A 218 -18.49 3.98 -14.82
C TYR A 218 -19.66 4.08 -13.83
N ALA A 219 -19.59 4.99 -12.86
CA ALA A 219 -20.77 5.34 -12.07
C ALA A 219 -21.73 6.19 -12.92
N ALA A 220 -23.04 6.00 -12.73
CA ALA A 220 -24.10 6.48 -13.64
C ALA A 220 -24.27 8.01 -13.70
N ASP A 221 -23.75 8.79 -12.74
CA ASP A 221 -23.90 10.24 -12.71
C ASP A 221 -22.55 10.93 -12.47
N PHE A 222 -22.09 11.70 -13.45
CA PHE A 222 -21.06 12.73 -13.28
C PHE A 222 -21.77 14.08 -13.16
N PRO A 223 -22.13 14.55 -11.96
CA PRO A 223 -22.70 15.89 -11.84
C PRO A 223 -21.69 16.93 -12.31
N GLU A 224 -22.13 17.82 -13.22
CA GLU A 224 -21.42 19.05 -13.62
C GLU A 224 -21.00 19.80 -12.35
N SER A 225 -19.71 19.70 -11.99
CA SER A 225 -19.24 20.37 -10.78
C SER A 225 -19.14 21.87 -11.06
N SER A 226 -19.61 22.71 -10.13
CA SER A 226 -19.50 24.17 -10.25
C SER A 226 -18.02 24.61 -10.22
N ASN A 227 -17.41 24.67 -11.41
CA ASN A 227 -15.97 24.87 -11.66
C ASN A 227 -15.41 26.23 -11.17
N ASN A 228 -16.28 27.21 -10.87
CA ASN A 228 -15.85 28.60 -10.66
C ASN A 228 -15.44 28.93 -9.21
N LEU A 229 -16.14 28.42 -8.19
CA LEU A 229 -15.88 28.81 -6.80
C LEU A 229 -14.61 28.19 -6.22
N ARG A 230 -14.27 26.96 -6.61
CA ARG A 230 -13.10 26.23 -6.09
C ARG A 230 -11.79 26.70 -6.72
N SER A 231 -11.80 27.08 -7.99
CA SER A 231 -10.65 27.71 -8.68
C SER A 231 -10.25 29.02 -8.01
N VAL A 232 -11.22 29.81 -7.55
CA VAL A 232 -10.97 31.02 -6.74
C VAL A 232 -10.28 30.67 -5.43
N PHE A 233 -10.72 29.62 -4.71
CA PHE A 233 -10.03 29.15 -3.51
C PHE A 233 -8.60 28.65 -3.78
N TRP A 234 -8.33 28.07 -4.94
CA TRP A 234 -6.97 27.69 -5.33
C TRP A 234 -6.05 28.91 -5.46
N PHE A 235 -6.49 29.98 -6.15
CA PHE A 235 -5.71 31.22 -6.26
C PHE A 235 -5.48 31.89 -4.91
N LEU A 236 -6.50 31.89 -4.04
CA LEU A 236 -6.40 32.47 -2.71
C LEU A 236 -5.43 31.72 -1.78
N THR A 237 -5.16 30.44 -2.05
CA THR A 237 -4.25 29.61 -1.23
C THR A 237 -2.80 29.62 -1.72
N ILE A 238 -2.48 30.24 -2.87
CA ILE A 238 -1.11 30.29 -3.43
C ILE A 238 -0.06 30.78 -2.41
N PRO A 239 -0.27 31.89 -1.66
CA PRO A 239 0.75 32.35 -0.70
C PRO A 239 1.00 31.35 0.42
N ALA A 240 -0.05 30.68 0.92
CA ALA A 240 0.08 29.63 1.91
C ALA A 240 0.85 28.43 1.32
N LYS A 241 0.49 27.99 0.11
CA LYS A 241 1.16 26.91 -0.61
C LYS A 241 2.64 27.21 -0.86
N LEU A 242 3.02 28.43 -1.23
CA LEU A 242 4.42 28.83 -1.41
C LEU A 242 5.26 28.65 -0.14
N VAL A 243 4.65 28.88 1.02
CA VAL A 243 5.31 28.72 2.32
C VAL A 243 5.36 27.26 2.76
N THR A 244 4.28 26.50 2.57
CA THR A 244 4.15 25.13 3.10
C THR A 244 4.73 24.06 2.18
N THR A 245 4.68 24.27 0.86
CA THR A 245 5.14 23.31 -0.16
C THR A 245 6.59 22.89 0.05
N PRO A 246 7.58 23.78 0.24
CA PRO A 246 8.94 23.35 0.50
C PRO A 246 9.06 22.39 1.70
N PHE A 247 8.32 22.63 2.79
CA PHE A 247 8.40 21.77 3.98
C PHE A 247 7.81 20.39 3.76
N VAL A 248 6.65 20.34 3.10
CA VAL A 248 6.03 19.07 2.70
C VAL A 248 6.99 18.29 1.81
N TYR A 249 7.53 18.92 0.77
CA TYR A 249 8.39 18.27 -0.23
C TYR A 249 9.73 17.81 0.37
N THR A 250 10.29 18.57 1.30
CA THR A 250 11.50 18.20 2.06
C THR A 250 11.32 16.84 2.73
N MET A 251 10.14 16.61 3.32
CA MET A 251 9.88 15.42 4.10
C MET A 251 9.33 14.26 3.26
N SER A 252 8.58 14.56 2.20
CA SER A 252 7.76 13.55 1.54
C SER A 252 8.54 12.53 0.72
N LYS A 253 9.51 12.94 -0.12
CA LYS A 253 10.27 11.97 -0.92
C LYS A 253 11.10 11.03 -0.04
N PRO A 254 11.88 11.51 0.94
CA PRO A 254 12.64 10.60 1.79
C PRO A 254 11.74 9.73 2.69
N ALA A 255 10.59 10.24 3.14
CA ALA A 255 9.59 9.42 3.83
C ALA A 255 9.03 8.33 2.93
N TRP A 256 8.69 8.66 1.68
CA TRP A 256 8.22 7.72 0.67
C TRP A 256 9.24 6.62 0.42
N ASP A 257 10.51 6.94 0.20
CA ASP A 257 11.56 5.93 -0.04
C ASP A 257 11.69 4.96 1.14
N VAL A 258 11.54 5.45 2.37
CA VAL A 258 11.54 4.62 3.58
C VAL A 258 10.28 3.75 3.69
N MET A 259 9.10 4.26 3.33
CA MET A 259 7.87 3.48 3.27
C MET A 259 7.91 2.41 2.18
N LEU A 260 8.42 2.75 1.00
CA LEU A 260 8.61 1.83 -0.12
C LEU A 260 9.60 0.73 0.25
N ARG A 261 10.70 1.07 0.92
CA ARG A 261 11.60 0.06 1.50
C ARG A 261 10.85 -0.90 2.42
N ARG A 262 9.88 -0.42 3.20
CA ARG A 262 9.14 -1.26 4.16
C ARG A 262 8.27 -2.30 3.45
N THR A 263 7.67 -1.97 2.30
CA THR A 263 6.87 -2.93 1.53
C THR A 263 7.69 -4.16 1.16
N TYR A 264 8.95 -3.98 0.75
CA TYR A 264 9.87 -5.08 0.46
C TYR A 264 10.38 -5.80 1.71
N THR A 265 10.64 -5.07 2.81
CA THR A 265 11.19 -5.71 4.01
C THR A 265 10.23 -6.66 4.72
N MET A 266 8.92 -6.54 4.50
CA MET A 266 7.93 -7.50 4.99
C MET A 266 8.14 -8.91 4.42
N ILE A 267 8.73 -8.99 3.23
CA ILE A 267 9.04 -10.24 2.53
C ILE A 267 10.51 -10.64 2.75
N ARG A 268 11.45 -9.71 2.57
CA ARG A 268 12.89 -9.96 2.71
C ARG A 268 13.53 -9.09 3.77
N LYS A 269 14.00 -9.71 4.85
CA LYS A 269 14.61 -8.96 5.95
C LYS A 269 15.96 -8.38 5.50
N PRO A 270 16.32 -7.15 5.92
CA PRO A 270 17.62 -6.56 5.57
C PRO A 270 18.82 -7.44 5.94
N ARG A 271 18.70 -8.21 7.02
CA ARG A 271 19.73 -9.13 7.49
C ARG A 271 20.09 -10.23 6.50
N GLU A 272 19.19 -10.56 5.58
CA GLU A 272 19.48 -11.54 4.53
C GLU A 272 20.69 -11.07 3.73
N TYR A 273 20.79 -9.76 3.45
CA TYR A 273 21.89 -9.19 2.67
C TYR A 273 23.12 -8.84 3.52
N THR A 274 22.93 -8.42 4.77
CA THR A 274 24.06 -7.98 5.61
C THR A 274 24.83 -9.12 6.27
N ASP A 275 24.23 -10.31 6.37
CA ASP A 275 24.81 -11.49 7.04
C ASP A 275 25.54 -12.45 6.07
N TYR A 276 25.91 -11.95 4.88
CA TYR A 276 26.53 -12.73 3.80
C TYR A 276 27.82 -13.45 4.22
N ARG A 277 28.58 -12.89 5.19
CA ARG A 277 29.80 -13.51 5.72
C ARG A 277 29.53 -14.81 6.49
N ASN A 278 28.33 -14.97 7.03
CA ASN A 278 27.90 -16.18 7.73
C ASN A 278 27.13 -17.15 6.80
N TRP A 279 27.13 -16.93 5.49
CA TRP A 279 26.54 -17.87 4.52
C TRP A 279 27.42 -19.10 4.28
N ALA A 280 28.74 -18.98 4.45
CA ALA A 280 29.69 -20.06 4.19
C ALA A 280 29.46 -21.34 5.03
N GLY A 281 28.74 -21.24 6.16
CA GLY A 281 28.37 -22.37 7.01
C GLY A 281 26.91 -22.82 6.88
N ARG A 282 26.09 -22.20 6.00
CA ARG A 282 24.69 -22.59 5.81
C ARG A 282 24.56 -23.59 4.67
N ASP A 283 23.72 -24.59 4.88
CA ASP A 283 23.21 -25.40 3.78
C ASP A 283 22.27 -24.52 2.93
N LEU A 284 22.84 -23.96 1.85
CA LEU A 284 22.14 -23.05 0.94
C LEU A 284 20.92 -23.72 0.30
N LYS A 285 20.98 -25.02 -0.02
CA LYS A 285 19.85 -25.73 -0.62
C LYS A 285 18.70 -25.84 0.38
N LYS A 286 18.99 -26.21 1.62
CA LYS A 286 17.99 -26.25 2.69
C LYS A 286 17.40 -24.86 2.97
N TRP A 287 18.24 -23.82 2.95
CA TRP A 287 17.77 -22.45 3.17
C TRP A 287 16.84 -21.98 2.05
N GLN A 288 17.22 -22.16 0.79
CA GLN A 288 16.40 -21.79 -0.37
C GLN A 288 15.08 -22.56 -0.39
N LYS A 289 15.10 -23.84 -0.02
CA LYS A 289 13.88 -24.65 0.10
C LYS A 289 12.93 -24.13 1.19
N ASN A 290 13.47 -23.72 2.33
CA ASN A 290 12.66 -23.29 3.48
C ASN A 290 12.20 -21.84 3.38
N TYR A 291 12.90 -20.99 2.63
CA TYR A 291 12.62 -19.56 2.49
C TYR A 291 12.68 -19.12 1.03
N PRO A 292 11.85 -19.70 0.14
CA PRO A 292 11.95 -19.48 -1.31
C PRO A 292 11.72 -18.00 -1.70
N ALA A 293 10.84 -17.30 -0.97
CA ALA A 293 10.52 -15.88 -1.22
C ALA A 293 11.32 -14.91 -0.32
N GLY A 294 11.65 -15.33 0.90
CA GLY A 294 12.36 -14.53 1.90
C GLY A 294 12.08 -14.97 3.34
N THR A 295 12.71 -14.31 4.31
CA THR A 295 12.58 -14.60 5.76
C THR A 295 11.74 -13.57 6.52
N GLY A 296 11.09 -12.66 5.80
CA GLY A 296 10.13 -11.69 6.33
C GLY A 296 8.88 -12.35 6.87
N ALA A 297 8.20 -11.71 7.83
CA ALA A 297 7.02 -12.26 8.48
C ALA A 297 5.89 -12.56 7.47
N LEU A 298 5.72 -11.72 6.45
CA LEU A 298 4.72 -11.94 5.40
C LEU A 298 5.11 -13.15 4.53
N ALA A 299 6.38 -13.28 4.17
CA ALA A 299 6.86 -14.43 3.39
C ALA A 299 6.73 -15.75 4.17
N GLU A 300 7.03 -15.72 5.46
CA GLU A 300 6.88 -16.87 6.36
C GLU A 300 5.41 -17.26 6.53
N PHE A 301 4.50 -16.29 6.67
CA PHE A 301 3.05 -16.54 6.69
C PHE A 301 2.59 -17.21 5.39
N LEU A 302 2.91 -16.65 4.23
CA LEU A 302 2.47 -17.19 2.93
C LEU A 302 3.07 -18.56 2.63
N THR A 303 4.33 -18.80 3.03
CA THR A 303 4.96 -20.12 2.92
C THR A 303 4.23 -21.16 3.78
N GLN A 304 3.82 -20.79 5.00
CA GLN A 304 3.05 -21.67 5.86
C GLN A 304 1.59 -21.80 5.41
N LEU A 305 1.00 -20.77 4.79
CA LEU A 305 -0.34 -20.83 4.21
C LEU A 305 -0.40 -21.85 3.07
N ARG A 306 0.61 -21.86 2.19
CA ARG A 306 0.78 -22.87 1.13
C ARG A 306 0.84 -24.29 1.72
N GLN A 307 1.71 -24.49 2.72
CA GLN A 307 1.81 -25.78 3.40
C GLN A 307 0.51 -26.15 4.11
N PHE A 308 -0.22 -25.18 4.66
CA PHE A 308 -1.49 -25.41 5.30
C PHE A 308 -2.53 -25.88 4.28
N GLU A 309 -2.63 -25.24 3.11
CA GLU A 309 -3.51 -25.68 2.02
C GLU A 309 -3.19 -27.12 1.59
N GLU A 310 -1.92 -27.44 1.30
CA GLU A 310 -1.48 -28.80 0.92
C GLU A 310 -1.83 -29.89 1.94
N ASN A 311 -1.95 -29.53 3.23
CA ASN A 311 -2.19 -30.47 4.33
C ASN A 311 -3.67 -30.57 4.74
N ASN A 312 -4.57 -29.86 4.07
CA ASN A 312 -6.00 -29.90 4.37
C ASN A 312 -6.81 -30.40 3.17
N PRO A 313 -7.98 -31.04 3.40
CA PRO A 313 -8.80 -31.61 2.33
C PRO A 313 -9.70 -30.58 1.62
N PHE A 314 -9.47 -29.28 1.86
CA PHE A 314 -10.23 -28.19 1.25
C PHE A 314 -9.30 -27.27 0.49
N GLU A 315 -9.85 -26.57 -0.49
CA GLU A 315 -9.15 -25.54 -1.26
C GLU A 315 -9.29 -24.17 -0.59
N LEU A 316 -8.27 -23.33 -0.72
CA LEU A 316 -8.34 -21.93 -0.29
C LEU A 316 -8.75 -21.05 -1.47
N GLU A 317 -9.85 -20.31 -1.33
CA GLU A 317 -10.18 -19.21 -2.24
C GLU A 317 -9.69 -17.90 -1.64
N ILE A 318 -8.65 -17.30 -2.22
CA ILE A 318 -8.02 -16.10 -1.65
C ILE A 318 -8.46 -14.84 -2.40
N THR A 319 -9.16 -13.96 -1.71
CA THR A 319 -9.34 -12.56 -2.12
C THR A 319 -8.20 -11.73 -1.56
N LEU A 320 -7.31 -11.26 -2.44
CA LEU A 320 -6.16 -10.43 -2.10
C LEU A 320 -6.47 -8.95 -2.42
N CYS A 321 -6.53 -8.12 -1.38
CA CYS A 321 -6.85 -6.70 -1.51
C CYS A 321 -5.69 -5.81 -1.06
N GLY A 322 -5.30 -4.87 -1.93
CA GLY A 322 -4.27 -3.88 -1.66
C GLY A 322 -4.79 -2.46 -1.83
N HIS A 323 -4.79 -1.67 -0.75
CA HIS A 323 -5.08 -0.24 -0.83
C HIS A 323 -3.78 0.54 -0.98
N SER A 324 -3.68 1.44 -1.97
CA SER A 324 -2.52 2.32 -2.14
C SER A 324 -1.19 1.54 -2.16
N MET A 325 -0.28 1.78 -1.21
CA MET A 325 0.98 1.02 -1.10
C MET A 325 0.78 -0.48 -0.80
N GLY A 326 -0.39 -0.88 -0.29
CA GLY A 326 -0.77 -2.27 -0.15
C GLY A 326 -0.78 -3.01 -1.49
N ALA A 327 -1.13 -2.33 -2.59
CA ALA A 327 -1.08 -2.91 -3.93
C ALA A 327 0.35 -3.28 -4.38
N ILE A 328 1.37 -2.55 -3.91
CA ILE A 328 2.79 -2.92 -4.13
C ILE A 328 3.07 -4.26 -3.48
N VAL A 329 2.58 -4.46 -2.26
CA VAL A 329 2.74 -5.70 -1.52
C VAL A 329 1.95 -6.83 -2.20
N CYS A 330 0.71 -6.60 -2.62
CA CYS A 330 -0.10 -7.58 -3.33
C CYS A 330 0.57 -8.05 -4.63
N ASN A 331 1.17 -7.13 -5.40
CA ASN A 331 1.92 -7.48 -6.60
C ASN A 331 3.16 -8.34 -6.30
N GLU A 332 3.87 -8.07 -5.21
CA GLU A 332 4.96 -8.96 -4.77
C GLU A 332 4.42 -10.33 -4.32
N ILE A 333 3.28 -10.37 -3.65
CA ILE A 333 2.65 -11.63 -3.20
C ILE A 333 2.32 -12.51 -4.40
N VAL A 334 1.56 -12.02 -5.39
CA VAL A 334 1.15 -12.83 -6.56
C VAL A 334 2.36 -13.25 -7.41
N SER A 335 3.40 -12.42 -7.47
CA SER A 335 4.62 -12.75 -8.21
C SER A 335 5.46 -13.83 -7.52
N LEU A 336 5.53 -13.85 -6.18
CA LEU A 336 6.40 -14.76 -5.42
C LEU A 336 5.69 -16.03 -4.95
N PHE A 337 4.37 -15.97 -4.77
CA PHE A 337 3.52 -17.06 -4.31
C PHE A 337 2.48 -17.41 -5.38
N HIS A 338 2.97 -17.52 -6.61
CA HIS A 338 2.19 -17.69 -7.83
C HIS A 338 1.32 -18.97 -7.84
N ASP A 339 1.63 -19.93 -6.99
CA ASP A 339 0.94 -21.20 -6.82
C ASP A 339 -0.24 -21.17 -5.85
N LEU A 340 -0.44 -20.07 -5.11
CA LEU A 340 -1.62 -19.87 -4.28
C LEU A 340 -2.82 -19.43 -5.14
N ASN A 341 -4.01 -19.93 -4.81
CA ASN A 341 -5.25 -19.65 -5.55
C ASN A 341 -5.87 -18.28 -5.16
N PHE A 342 -5.35 -17.21 -5.78
CA PHE A 342 -5.89 -15.85 -5.67
C PHE A 342 -7.06 -15.63 -6.64
N THR A 343 -8.23 -16.14 -6.29
CA THR A 343 -9.46 -16.01 -7.09
C THR A 343 -9.85 -14.56 -7.40
N LYS A 344 -9.56 -13.63 -6.48
CA LYS A 344 -9.79 -12.19 -6.68
C LYS A 344 -8.58 -11.37 -6.25
N ILE A 345 -8.08 -10.51 -7.14
CA ILE A 345 -7.05 -9.52 -6.85
C ILE A 345 -7.67 -8.14 -6.97
N ILE A 346 -7.72 -7.38 -5.88
CA ILE A 346 -8.40 -6.09 -5.80
C ILE A 346 -7.39 -5.00 -5.45
N HIS A 347 -7.22 -4.03 -6.33
CA HIS A 347 -6.39 -2.86 -6.10
C HIS A 347 -7.24 -1.62 -5.95
N MET A 348 -7.09 -0.93 -4.82
CA MET A 348 -7.82 0.31 -4.52
C MET A 348 -6.85 1.47 -4.54
N ALA A 349 -7.03 2.41 -5.47
CA ALA A 349 -6.15 3.56 -5.65
C ALA A 349 -4.66 3.16 -5.58
N SER A 350 -4.26 2.18 -6.40
CA SER A 350 -2.93 1.57 -6.36
C SER A 350 -1.78 2.58 -6.43
N ALA A 351 -0.92 2.55 -5.42
CA ALA A 351 0.32 3.30 -5.41
C ALA A 351 1.49 2.52 -6.05
N ASP A 352 1.23 1.36 -6.66
CA ASP A 352 2.23 0.64 -7.44
C ASP A 352 2.34 1.18 -8.87
N SER A 353 3.40 0.84 -9.61
CA SER A 353 3.55 1.24 -11.00
C SER A 353 2.69 0.39 -11.94
N VAL A 354 2.28 0.99 -13.06
CA VAL A 354 1.67 0.26 -14.17
C VAL A 354 2.59 -0.86 -14.67
N ARG A 355 3.91 -0.63 -14.67
CA ARG A 355 4.93 -1.63 -14.98
C ARG A 355 4.81 -2.86 -14.08
N ASN A 356 4.69 -2.67 -12.77
CA ASN A 356 4.58 -3.80 -11.85
C ASN A 356 3.28 -4.58 -12.06
N PHE A 357 2.17 -3.91 -12.36
CA PHE A 357 0.94 -4.60 -12.75
C PHE A 357 1.17 -5.54 -13.96
N PHE A 358 1.77 -5.04 -15.04
CA PHE A 358 2.08 -5.86 -16.23
C PHE A 358 3.16 -6.91 -16.00
N GLN A 359 4.11 -6.71 -15.07
CA GLN A 359 5.20 -7.65 -14.84
C GLN A 359 4.90 -8.71 -13.77
N LYS A 360 3.84 -8.51 -12.97
CA LYS A 360 3.55 -9.36 -11.81
C LYS A 360 2.12 -9.87 -11.78
N THR A 361 1.15 -8.99 -11.99
CA THR A 361 -0.27 -9.37 -11.95
C THR A 361 -0.70 -10.05 -13.24
N ILE A 362 -0.37 -9.47 -14.40
CA ILE A 362 -0.78 -10.05 -15.69
C ILE A 362 -0.23 -11.48 -15.87
N PRO A 363 1.06 -11.77 -15.64
CA PRO A 363 1.57 -13.15 -15.73
C PRO A 363 0.85 -14.11 -14.78
N TYR A 364 0.46 -13.65 -13.58
CA TYR A 364 -0.35 -14.45 -12.68
C TYR A 364 -1.73 -14.78 -13.26
N LEU A 365 -2.38 -13.83 -13.91
CA LEU A 365 -3.67 -14.07 -14.55
C LEU A 365 -3.54 -14.98 -15.77
N GLU A 366 -2.47 -14.89 -16.55
CA GLU A 366 -2.19 -15.79 -17.69
C GLU A 366 -2.10 -17.25 -17.23
N ASP A 367 -1.39 -17.49 -16.12
CA ASP A 367 -1.18 -18.85 -15.59
C ASP A 367 -2.34 -19.36 -14.70
N ASN A 368 -3.27 -18.50 -14.29
CA ASN A 368 -4.41 -18.84 -13.41
C ASN A 368 -5.73 -18.37 -14.03
N GLU A 369 -6.37 -19.24 -14.83
CA GLU A 369 -7.55 -18.91 -15.64
C GLU A 369 -8.80 -18.53 -14.82
N ASP A 370 -8.94 -19.03 -13.60
CA ASP A 370 -10.08 -18.73 -12.72
C ASP A 370 -9.94 -17.39 -11.97
N SER A 371 -8.74 -16.82 -11.97
CA SER A 371 -8.42 -15.60 -11.24
C SER A 371 -8.93 -14.35 -11.96
N ARG A 372 -9.46 -13.39 -11.19
CA ARG A 372 -9.95 -12.10 -11.70
C ARG A 372 -9.28 -10.92 -11.02
N PHE A 373 -9.05 -9.86 -11.79
CA PHE A 373 -8.49 -8.61 -11.30
C PHE A 373 -9.52 -7.48 -11.30
N TYR A 374 -9.52 -6.68 -10.24
CA TYR A 374 -10.37 -5.51 -10.07
C TYR A 374 -9.51 -4.30 -9.70
N GLY A 375 -9.40 -3.34 -10.60
CA GLY A 375 -8.82 -2.04 -10.33
C GLY A 375 -9.92 -1.04 -9.98
N LEU A 376 -9.82 -0.39 -8.83
CA LEU A 376 -10.79 0.57 -8.31
C LEU A 376 -10.18 1.97 -8.29
N TYR A 377 -10.82 2.91 -8.99
CA TYR A 377 -10.28 4.23 -9.33
C TYR A 377 -11.23 5.34 -8.91
N LEU A 378 -10.66 6.46 -8.45
CA LEU A 378 -11.41 7.72 -8.44
C LEU A 378 -11.51 8.26 -9.87
N ASP A 379 -12.56 9.04 -10.10
CA ASP A 379 -12.63 9.95 -11.23
C ASP A 379 -11.32 10.79 -11.34
N PRO A 380 -10.73 10.94 -12.54
CA PRO A 380 -9.48 11.68 -12.74
C PRO A 380 -9.51 13.11 -12.17
N GLU A 381 -10.66 13.78 -12.19
CA GLU A 381 -10.76 15.11 -11.60
C GLU A 381 -10.77 15.06 -10.08
N ASN A 382 -11.49 14.11 -9.47
CA ASN A 382 -11.45 13.91 -8.02
C ASN A 382 -10.01 13.60 -7.56
N GLU A 383 -9.29 12.79 -8.34
CA GLU A 383 -7.88 12.46 -8.12
C GLU A 383 -6.98 13.71 -8.22
N ASP A 384 -7.11 14.52 -9.27
CA ASP A 384 -6.25 15.70 -9.48
C ASP A 384 -6.65 16.91 -8.63
N ARG A 385 -7.87 16.94 -8.09
CA ARG A 385 -8.43 18.05 -7.32
C ARG A 385 -8.55 17.77 -5.81
N GLU A 386 -8.08 16.61 -5.31
CA GLU A 386 -8.13 16.27 -3.87
C GLU A 386 -7.48 17.38 -3.02
N LEU A 387 -8.23 17.91 -2.04
CA LEU A 387 -7.77 18.96 -1.14
C LEU A 387 -7.17 18.35 0.13
N ASN A 388 -5.86 18.15 0.10
CA ASN A 388 -5.11 17.78 1.30
C ASN A 388 -5.03 18.97 2.28
N ILE A 389 -5.30 18.72 3.57
CA ILE A 389 -5.22 19.71 4.69
C ILE A 389 -5.91 21.05 4.35
N GLY A 390 -7.15 20.99 3.85
CA GLY A 390 -7.96 22.18 3.57
C GLY A 390 -7.39 23.11 2.48
N GLY A 391 -6.55 22.58 1.57
CA GLY A 391 -5.97 23.35 0.46
C GLY A 391 -4.70 24.14 0.81
N VAL A 392 -4.17 23.95 2.02
CA VAL A 392 -2.92 24.59 2.48
C VAL A 392 -1.68 23.92 1.87
N VAL A 393 -1.82 22.69 1.38
CA VAL A 393 -0.80 21.96 0.63
C VAL A 393 -1.25 21.79 -0.83
N PRO A 394 -0.34 21.39 -1.74
CA PRO A 394 -0.67 21.14 -3.13
C PRO A 394 -1.95 20.36 -3.41
N SER A 395 -2.68 20.75 -4.46
CA SER A 395 -3.88 20.02 -4.89
C SER A 395 -3.51 18.71 -5.58
N GLY A 396 -4.38 17.72 -5.48
CA GLY A 396 -4.21 16.40 -6.08
C GLY A 396 -3.97 15.31 -5.04
N SER A 397 -4.30 14.08 -5.42
CA SER A 397 -4.25 12.93 -4.55
C SER A 397 -2.81 12.57 -4.18
N LEU A 398 -2.71 11.68 -3.19
CA LEU A 398 -1.42 11.09 -2.83
C LEU A 398 -0.73 10.42 -4.04
N LEU A 399 -1.48 9.86 -4.99
CA LEU A 399 -0.91 9.23 -6.18
C LEU A 399 -0.34 10.26 -7.16
N THR A 400 -1.04 11.36 -7.39
CA THR A 400 -0.54 12.49 -8.19
C THR A 400 0.73 13.07 -7.57
N TRP A 401 0.83 13.09 -6.23
CA TRP A 401 2.04 13.52 -5.55
C TRP A 401 3.19 12.50 -5.69
N ILE A 402 2.89 11.20 -5.70
CA ILE A 402 3.91 10.17 -5.92
C ILE A 402 4.55 10.32 -7.31
N ASP A 403 3.73 10.45 -8.36
CA ASP A 403 4.22 10.56 -9.74
C ASP A 403 5.03 11.84 -9.96
N ASN A 404 4.56 12.97 -9.43
CA ASN A 404 5.14 14.28 -9.75
C ASN A 404 6.28 14.69 -8.80
N ASN A 405 6.26 14.20 -7.56
CA ASN A 405 7.06 14.76 -6.47
C ASN A 405 7.87 13.73 -5.71
N PHE A 406 7.34 12.53 -5.46
CA PHE A 406 8.05 11.53 -4.63
C PHE A 406 8.92 10.60 -5.47
N THR A 407 8.55 10.40 -6.73
CA THR A 407 9.30 9.59 -7.69
C THR A 407 9.70 10.43 -8.91
N THR A 408 10.59 9.86 -9.72
CA THR A 408 10.91 10.39 -11.05
C THR A 408 10.67 9.24 -12.04
N PRO A 409 9.42 9.04 -12.49
CA PRO A 409 9.09 7.97 -13.43
C PRO A 409 9.99 8.05 -14.67
N ALA A 410 10.65 6.95 -15.02
CA ALA A 410 11.55 6.93 -16.18
C ALA A 410 10.76 6.87 -17.50
N THR A 411 9.59 6.25 -17.47
CA THR A 411 8.65 6.11 -18.59
C THR A 411 7.20 6.20 -18.09
N GLU A 412 6.24 6.30 -19.02
CA GLU A 412 4.80 6.37 -18.68
C GLU A 412 4.31 5.17 -17.86
N ILE A 413 4.82 3.97 -18.13
CA ILE A 413 4.47 2.77 -17.35
C ILE A 413 5.09 2.76 -15.94
N ASP A 414 6.04 3.66 -15.64
CA ASP A 414 6.57 3.81 -14.28
C ASP A 414 5.66 4.68 -13.39
N ARG A 415 4.60 5.27 -13.93
CA ARG A 415 3.60 6.03 -13.19
C ARG A 415 2.63 5.13 -12.42
N ARG A 416 1.89 5.72 -11.48
CA ARG A 416 1.00 4.98 -10.56
C ARG A 416 -0.20 4.35 -11.30
N ALA A 417 -0.39 3.05 -11.08
CA ALA A 417 -1.45 2.24 -11.66
C ALA A 417 -2.85 2.55 -11.10
N GLY A 418 -2.94 3.26 -9.97
CA GLY A 418 -4.20 3.68 -9.36
C GLY A 418 -4.81 4.96 -9.93
N ARG A 419 -4.12 5.65 -10.84
CA ARG A 419 -4.68 6.78 -11.59
C ARG A 419 -5.25 6.26 -12.90
N TRP A 420 -6.55 6.49 -13.13
CA TRP A 420 -7.24 5.99 -14.33
C TRP A 420 -6.56 6.48 -15.62
N SER A 421 -6.18 7.75 -15.67
CA SER A 421 -5.47 8.36 -16.81
C SER A 421 -4.14 7.67 -17.16
N ASN A 422 -3.42 7.13 -16.18
CA ASN A 422 -2.19 6.36 -16.42
C ASN A 422 -2.52 4.93 -16.91
N MET A 423 -3.52 4.27 -16.31
CA MET A 423 -3.88 2.88 -16.66
C MET A 423 -4.52 2.81 -18.05
N TYR A 424 -5.44 3.72 -18.34
CA TYR A 424 -6.19 3.80 -19.59
C TYR A 424 -5.28 3.79 -20.83
N GLN A 425 -4.19 4.56 -20.79
CA GLN A 425 -3.20 4.64 -21.87
C GLN A 425 -2.44 3.32 -22.11
N THR A 426 -2.64 2.30 -21.28
CA THR A 426 -1.89 1.04 -21.33
C THR A 426 -2.78 -0.19 -21.53
N LEU A 427 -4.10 -0.03 -21.60
CA LEU A 427 -5.05 -1.15 -21.70
C LEU A 427 -4.78 -2.04 -22.92
N TYR A 428 -4.34 -1.45 -24.04
CA TYR A 428 -3.96 -2.17 -25.26
C TYR A 428 -2.83 -3.22 -25.07
N ARG A 429 -2.14 -3.19 -23.92
CA ARG A 429 -1.08 -4.15 -23.57
C ARG A 429 -1.59 -5.36 -22.80
N ILE A 430 -2.85 -5.37 -22.38
CA ILE A 430 -3.46 -6.51 -21.68
C ILE A 430 -3.72 -7.60 -22.73
N PRO A 431 -3.24 -8.83 -22.50
CA PRO A 431 -3.49 -9.97 -23.38
C PRO A 431 -4.99 -10.23 -23.58
N THR A 432 -5.39 -10.61 -24.80
CA THR A 432 -6.80 -10.82 -25.18
C THR A 432 -7.43 -12.04 -24.53
N ASP A 433 -6.64 -12.99 -24.06
CA ASP A 433 -7.04 -14.16 -23.27
C ASP A 433 -7.23 -13.83 -21.78
N VAL A 434 -6.74 -12.68 -21.33
CA VAL A 434 -6.85 -12.19 -19.94
C VAL A 434 -7.90 -11.08 -19.80
N ASN A 435 -8.15 -10.30 -20.85
CA ASN A 435 -8.97 -9.08 -20.80
C ASN A 435 -10.35 -9.26 -20.13
N SER A 436 -11.03 -10.38 -20.38
CA SER A 436 -12.37 -10.70 -19.90
C SER A 436 -12.42 -10.87 -18.38
N ARG A 437 -11.27 -11.09 -17.74
CA ARG A 437 -11.08 -11.28 -16.29
C ARG A 437 -10.48 -10.06 -15.60
N VAL A 438 -10.21 -8.99 -16.35
CA VAL A 438 -9.66 -7.73 -15.85
C VAL A 438 -10.74 -6.67 -15.89
N HIS A 439 -11.05 -6.10 -14.73
CA HIS A 439 -12.17 -5.19 -14.52
C HIS A 439 -11.69 -3.88 -13.91
N PHE A 440 -12.16 -2.76 -14.45
CA PHE A 440 -11.83 -1.42 -13.98
C PHE A 440 -13.12 -0.69 -13.56
N LYS A 441 -13.23 -0.27 -12.30
CA LYS A 441 -14.34 0.55 -11.81
C LYS A 441 -13.85 1.97 -11.54
N ILE A 442 -14.47 2.94 -12.21
CA ILE A 442 -14.22 4.36 -12.02
C ILE A 442 -15.43 4.93 -11.27
N PHE A 443 -15.19 5.41 -10.04
CA PHE A 443 -16.22 6.01 -9.20
C PHE A 443 -16.43 7.48 -9.59
N GLY A 444 -17.68 7.83 -9.85
CA GLY A 444 -18.11 9.17 -10.25
C GLY A 444 -18.10 10.17 -9.09
N LYS A 445 -18.47 11.42 -9.39
CA LYS A 445 -18.50 12.52 -8.43
C LYS A 445 -19.76 12.47 -7.57
N GLY A 446 -19.66 12.83 -6.30
CA GLY A 446 -20.77 12.79 -5.34
C GLY A 446 -20.69 11.59 -4.41
N LYS A 447 -21.04 11.76 -3.13
CA LYS A 447 -20.86 10.70 -2.10
C LYS A 447 -21.73 9.47 -2.36
N GLU A 448 -22.84 9.68 -3.04
CA GLU A 448 -23.76 8.67 -3.56
C GLU A 448 -23.10 7.75 -4.59
N ASN A 449 -22.04 8.21 -5.26
CA ASN A 449 -21.35 7.51 -6.33
C ASN A 449 -20.06 6.79 -5.88
N GLY A 450 -19.86 6.64 -4.57
CA GLY A 450 -18.76 5.87 -3.99
C GLY A 450 -17.63 6.73 -3.39
N PRO A 451 -16.41 6.18 -3.27
CA PRO A 451 -15.23 6.88 -2.73
C PRO A 451 -14.99 8.22 -3.46
N GLN A 452 -14.73 9.29 -2.70
CA GLN A 452 -14.44 10.62 -3.26
C GLN A 452 -13.00 11.08 -2.98
N MET A 453 -12.35 10.46 -2.01
CA MET A 453 -10.96 10.72 -1.62
C MET A 453 -10.14 9.45 -1.64
N HIS A 454 -8.82 9.59 -1.74
CA HIS A 454 -7.88 8.46 -1.80
C HIS A 454 -8.03 7.51 -0.60
N GLY A 455 -8.34 8.06 0.58
CA GLY A 455 -8.57 7.30 1.81
C GLY A 455 -9.97 6.69 1.97
N ASP A 456 -10.93 7.03 1.11
CA ASP A 456 -12.33 6.68 1.33
C ASP A 456 -12.64 5.20 1.05
N PHE A 457 -11.86 4.52 0.21
CA PHE A 457 -12.07 3.12 -0.17
C PHE A 457 -12.25 2.19 1.03
N ASP A 458 -11.54 2.44 2.13
CA ASP A 458 -11.63 1.65 3.37
C ASP A 458 -12.98 1.75 4.10
N ASN A 459 -13.84 2.67 3.67
CA ASN A 459 -15.17 2.86 4.23
C ASN A 459 -16.23 1.97 3.56
N PHE A 460 -15.88 1.30 2.46
CA PHE A 460 -16.80 0.52 1.64
C PHE A 460 -16.51 -0.99 1.73
N GLU A 461 -17.49 -1.78 1.30
CA GLU A 461 -17.44 -3.25 1.31
C GLU A 461 -16.80 -3.75 0.02
N TYR A 462 -15.53 -3.38 -0.20
CA TYR A 462 -14.83 -3.56 -1.48
C TYR A 462 -14.65 -5.02 -1.94
N TRP A 463 -14.90 -5.99 -1.08
CA TRP A 463 -14.86 -7.41 -1.43
C TRP A 463 -16.14 -7.89 -2.12
N LYS A 464 -17.21 -7.10 -2.01
CA LYS A 464 -18.53 -7.41 -2.54
C LYS A 464 -18.70 -7.03 -4.00
N PRO A 465 -19.22 -7.94 -4.85
CA PRO A 465 -19.53 -7.66 -6.25
C PRO A 465 -20.27 -6.35 -6.50
N GLU A 466 -21.24 -6.05 -5.66
CA GLU A 466 -22.10 -4.88 -5.75
C GLU A 466 -21.32 -3.55 -5.63
N PHE A 467 -20.11 -3.58 -5.05
CA PHE A 467 -19.28 -2.40 -4.95
C PHE A 467 -18.60 -2.04 -6.28
N TYR A 468 -18.25 -3.05 -7.07
CA TYR A 468 -17.60 -2.84 -8.36
C TYR A 468 -18.61 -2.87 -9.51
N TRP A 469 -19.63 -3.74 -9.46
CA TRP A 469 -20.61 -3.93 -10.53
C TRP A 469 -22.02 -3.88 -9.92
N ASN A 470 -22.82 -2.90 -10.32
CA ASN A 470 -24.26 -2.93 -10.08
C ASN A 470 -24.90 -3.37 -11.40
N GLY A 471 -25.71 -4.42 -11.45
CA GLY A 471 -26.16 -5.09 -12.69
C GLY A 471 -26.91 -4.22 -13.73
N SER A 472 -27.07 -2.93 -13.49
CA SER A 472 -27.51 -1.90 -14.44
C SER A 472 -26.36 -1.25 -15.25
N GLU A 473 -25.11 -1.42 -14.83
CA GLU A 473 -23.91 -0.95 -15.53
C GLU A 473 -23.46 -2.06 -16.47
N ALA A 474 -24.00 -2.08 -17.69
CA ALA A 474 -23.61 -3.05 -18.71
C ALA A 474 -22.12 -2.87 -19.05
N ALA A 475 -21.34 -3.96 -19.01
CA ALA A 475 -20.16 -4.01 -19.85
C ALA A 475 -20.66 -3.88 -21.31
N PRO A 476 -20.08 -3.00 -22.15
CA PRO A 476 -20.49 -2.94 -23.54
C PRO A 476 -20.45 -4.34 -24.15
N GLU A 477 -21.49 -4.73 -24.88
CA GLU A 477 -21.52 -6.03 -25.57
C GLU A 477 -20.33 -6.11 -26.53
N THR A 478 -19.52 -7.15 -26.39
CA THR A 478 -18.23 -7.27 -27.09
C THR A 478 -18.31 -8.30 -28.22
N ASP A 479 -18.11 -7.87 -29.46
CA ASP A 479 -17.78 -8.73 -30.60
C ASP A 479 -16.35 -8.38 -31.04
N CYS A 480 -15.37 -8.99 -30.38
CA CYS A 480 -13.93 -8.79 -30.66
C CYS A 480 -13.50 -9.79 -31.76
N ASN A 481 -13.51 -9.37 -33.02
CA ASN A 481 -12.88 -10.10 -34.14
C ASN A 481 -11.64 -9.37 -34.66
#